data_AF-A0A963CUK3-F1
#
_entry.id   AF-A0A963CUK3-F1
#
_cell.length_a   1.000
_cell.length_b   1.000
_cell.length_c   1.000
_cell.angle_alpha   90.00
_cell.angle_beta   90.00
_cell.angle_gamma   90.00
#
_symmetry.space_group_name_H-M   'P 1'
#
loop_
_entity.id
_entity.type
_entity.pdbx_description
1 polymer ?
#
loop_
_entity_poly.entity_id
_entity_poly.type
_entity_poly.pdbx_seq_one_letter_code
_entity_poly.pdbx_strand_id
1 'polypeptide(L)' 'MAIPDQDVIDLNLGWLVTARDLSRNDPQKAAIVLGIDEARMALLSHLTLQELRAIARSGILLLRPR' A
#
# COMPACT_ATOMS: atom_id res chain seq x y z
N MET A 1 12.10 21.72 -0.98
CA MET A 1 11.28 20.50 -0.83
C MET A 1 12.21 19.43 -0.30
N ALA A 2 11.96 18.85 0.87
CA ALA A 2 12.78 17.74 1.35
C ALA A 2 12.59 16.56 0.40
N ILE A 3 13.69 15.95 -0.05
CA ILE A 3 13.62 14.71 -0.82
C ILE A 3 13.03 13.66 0.14
N PRO A 4 11.92 12.99 -0.23
CA PRO A 4 11.37 11.94 0.62
C PRO A 4 12.44 10.87 0.82
N ASP A 5 12.63 10.46 2.07
CA ASP A 5 13.60 9.43 2.42
C ASP A 5 13.39 8.18 1.55
N GLN A 6 14.46 7.72 0.90
CA GLN A 6 14.41 6.59 -0.03
C GLN A 6 13.92 5.32 0.68
N ASP A 7 14.28 5.15 1.95
CA ASP A 7 13.83 4.00 2.76
C ASP A 7 12.32 4.06 2.97
N VAL A 8 11.74 5.25 3.18
CA VAL A 8 10.29 5.43 3.31
C VAL A 8 9.57 5.11 2.00
N ILE A 9 10.14 5.53 0.86
CA ILE A 9 9.57 5.22 -0.45
C ILE A 9 9.56 3.71 -0.69
N ASP A 10 10.66 3.02 -0.40
CA ASP A 10 10.80 1.59 -0.64
C ASP A 10 9.91 0.76 0.29
N LEU A 11 9.81 1.14 1.56
CA LEU A 11 8.86 0.54 2.51
C LEU A 11 7.41 0.73 2.07
N ASN A 12 7.06 1.95 1.65
CA ASN A 12 5.71 2.25 1.16
C ASN A 12 5.37 1.43 -0.08
N LEU A 13 6.29 1.36 -1.05
CA LEU A 13 6.06 0.63 -2.29
C LEU A 13 5.95 -0.88 -2.02
N GLY A 14 6.82 -1.44 -1.18
CA GLY A 14 6.75 -2.84 -0.77
C GLY A 14 5.40 -3.16 -0.13
N TRP A 15 4.97 -2.35 0.84
CA TRP A 15 3.67 -2.52 1.50
C TRP A 15 2.51 -2.42 0.51
N LEU A 16 2.50 -1.40 -0.36
CA LEU A 16 1.44 -1.19 -1.35
C LEU A 16 1.32 -2.35 -2.35
N VAL A 17 2.46 -2.91 -2.79
CA VAL A 17 2.48 -4.06 -3.70
C VAL A 17 1.91 -5.29 -3.01
N THR A 18 2.33 -5.58 -1.77
CA THR A 18 1.80 -6.68 -0.97
C THR A 18 0.31 -6.50 -0.69
N ALA A 19 -0.12 -5.28 -0.36
CA ALA A 19 -1.52 -4.97 -0.08
C ALA A 19 -2.40 -5.20 -1.32
N ARG A 20 -1.97 -4.73 -2.50
CA ARG A 20 -2.68 -4.98 -3.76
C ARG A 20 -2.78 -6.47 -4.08
N ASP A 21 -1.69 -7.22 -3.89
CA ASP A 21 -1.68 -8.67 -4.18
C ASP A 21 -2.64 -9.43 -3.26
N LEU A 22 -2.59 -9.15 -1.94
CA LEU A 22 -3.52 -9.72 -0.98
C LEU A 22 -4.97 -9.33 -1.30
N SER A 23 -5.25 -8.07 -1.64
CA SER A 23 -6.60 -7.64 -2.00
C SER A 23 -7.15 -8.29 -3.28
N ARG A 24 -6.29 -8.79 -4.17
CA ARG A 24 -6.71 -9.53 -5.38
C ARG A 24 -6.95 -11.01 -5.11
N ASN A 25 -6.06 -11.62 -4.34
CA ASN A 25 -6.00 -13.08 -4.21
C ASN A 25 -6.78 -13.58 -3.00
N ASP A 26 -6.83 -12.81 -1.91
CA ASP A 26 -7.49 -13.20 -0.66
C ASP A 26 -7.99 -11.95 0.12
N PRO A 27 -9.14 -11.37 -0.28
CA PRO A 27 -9.68 -10.17 0.36
C PRO A 27 -10.00 -10.34 1.84
N GLN A 28 -10.39 -11.55 2.28
CA GLN A 28 -10.66 -11.82 3.69
C GLN A 28 -9.39 -11.75 4.53
N LYS A 29 -8.30 -12.37 4.05
CA LYS A 29 -6.99 -12.27 4.70
C LYS A 29 -6.43 -10.86 4.65
N ALA A 30 -6.62 -10.13 3.54
CA ALA A 30 -6.26 -8.72 3.45
C ALA A 30 -6.94 -7.88 4.54
N ALA A 31 -8.25 -8.09 4.77
CA ALA A 31 -8.99 -7.43 5.82
C ALA A 31 -8.45 -7.76 7.22
N ILE A 32 -8.00 -8.98 7.49
CA ILE A 32 -7.49 -9.37 8.81
C ILE A 32 -6.05 -8.85 9.02
N VAL A 33 -5.17 -9.09 8.06
CA VAL A 33 -3.73 -8.81 8.18
C VAL A 33 -3.44 -7.32 8.06
N LEU A 34 -4.07 -6.64 7.12
CA LEU A 34 -3.84 -5.22 6.87
C LEU A 34 -4.84 -4.36 7.64
N GLY A 35 -5.99 -4.92 8.04
CA GLY A 35 -7.12 -4.22 8.67
C GLY A 35 -7.49 -2.93 7.97
N ILE A 36 -7.58 -3.06 6.66
CA ILE A 36 -8.18 -2.12 5.72
C ILE A 36 -9.61 -2.59 5.43
N ASP A 37 -10.51 -1.64 5.24
CA ASP A 37 -11.90 -1.93 4.88
C ASP A 37 -12.04 -2.37 3.41
N GLU A 38 -13.23 -2.89 3.08
CA GLU A 38 -13.55 -3.42 1.76
C GLU A 38 -13.39 -2.37 0.64
N ALA A 39 -13.77 -1.12 0.89
CA ALA A 39 -13.65 -0.06 -0.10
C ALA A 39 -12.19 0.23 -0.45
N ARG A 40 -11.30 0.25 0.55
CA ARG A 40 -9.85 0.42 0.35
C ARG A 40 -9.20 -0.79 -0.33
N MET A 41 -9.64 -2.01 0.00
CA MET A 41 -9.19 -3.22 -0.69
C MET A 41 -9.58 -3.20 -2.17
N ALA A 42 -10.84 -2.87 -2.45
CA ALA A 42 -11.33 -2.72 -3.81
C ALA A 42 -10.57 -1.63 -4.56
N LEU A 43 -10.21 -0.51 -3.91
CA LEU A 43 -9.35 0.49 -4.54
C LEU A 43 -7.97 -0.08 -4.87
N LEU A 44 -7.29 -0.66 -3.87
CA LEU A 44 -5.93 -1.20 -4.00
C LEU A 44 -5.83 -2.26 -5.09
N SER A 45 -6.83 -3.14 -5.22
CA SER A 45 -6.84 -4.20 -6.23
C SER A 45 -6.82 -3.68 -7.67
N HIS A 46 -7.27 -2.45 -7.92
CA HIS A 46 -7.30 -1.87 -9.27
C HIS A 46 -6.09 -0.99 -9.60
N LEU A 47 -5.28 -0.62 -8.61
CA LEU A 47 -4.13 0.27 -8.85
C LEU A 47 -3.04 -0.38 -9.70
N THR A 48 -2.60 0.36 -10.70
CA THR A 48 -1.43 0.06 -11.53
C THR A 48 -0.13 0.24 -10.73
N LEU A 49 0.96 -0.38 -11.19
CA LEU A 49 2.26 -0.20 -10.54
C LEU A 49 2.73 1.27 -10.56
N GLN A 50 2.36 2.03 -11.59
CA GLN A 50 2.70 3.45 -11.69
C GLN A 50 1.98 4.27 -10.61
N GLU A 51 0.70 4.00 -10.36
CA GLU A 51 -0.05 4.66 -9.29
C GLU A 51 0.51 4.29 -7.91
N LEU A 52 0.86 3.02 -7.67
CA LEU A 52 1.50 2.63 -6.42
C LEU A 52 2.82 3.38 -6.19
N ARG A 53 3.64 3.54 -7.25
CA ARG A 53 4.88 4.33 -7.18
C ARG A 53 4.63 5.82 -6.90
N ALA A 54 3.53 6.37 -7.42
CA ALA A 54 3.16 7.76 -7.14
C ALA A 54 2.75 7.92 -5.66
N ILE A 55 1.93 7.00 -5.14
CA ILE A 55 1.50 7.01 -3.73
C ILE A 55 2.68 6.79 -2.78
N ALA A 56 3.61 5.90 -3.13
CA ALA A 56 4.79 5.62 -2.30
C ALA A 56 5.67 6.85 -2.05
N ARG A 57 5.66 7.83 -2.96
CA ARG A 57 6.41 9.09 -2.89
C ARG A 57 5.72 10.19 -2.08
N SER A 58 4.66 9.86 -1.33
CA SER A 58 3.95 10.82 -0.47
C SER A 58 4.83 11.46 0.61
N GLY A 59 5.98 10.86 0.93
CA GLY A 59 6.87 11.28 2.01
C GLY A 59 6.34 10.97 3.41
N ILE A 60 5.27 10.19 3.50
CA ILE A 60 4.67 9.74 4.76
C ILE A 60 4.67 8.21 4.75
N LEU A 61 5.08 7.58 5.85
CA LEU A 61 4.99 6.13 6.00
C LEU A 61 3.52 5.69 6.00
N LEU A 62 3.16 4.81 5.06
CA LEU A 62 1.78 4.36 4.82
C LEU A 62 1.35 3.22 5.74
N LEU A 63 2.31 2.56 6.37
CA LEU A 63 2.07 1.48 7.33
C LEU A 63 2.27 1.98 8.75
N ARG A 64 1.50 1.43 9.70
CA ARG A 64 1.69 1.62 11.13
C ARG A 64 1.75 0.25 11.81
N PRO A 65 2.68 0.04 12.76
CA PRO A 65 2.63 -1.12 13.64
C PRO A 65 1.26 -1.18 14.34
N ARG A 66 0.68 -2.38 14.40
CA ARG A 66 -0.52 -2.65 15.20
C ARG A 66 -0.14 -3.04 16.61
#